data_AF-A0AAW3TX62-F1
#
_entry.id   AF-A0AAW3TX62-F1
#
_cell.length_a   1.000
_cell.length_b   1.000
_cell.length_c   1.000
_cell.angle_alpha   90.00
_cell.angle_beta   90.00
_cell.angle_gamma   90.00
#
_symmetry.space_group_name_H-M   'P 1'
#
loop_
_entity.id
_entity.type
_entity.pdbx_description
1 polymer ?
#
loop_
_entity_poly.entity_id
_entity_poly.type
_entity_poly.pdbx_seq_one_letter_code
_entity_poly.pdbx_strand_id
1 'polypeptide(L)'
;MPPLSRSCERLVFIASMLLMTATRFHHVSDWLHLPDASMAVFFLGGLALRRHGDFVALLGLSVAIDWAAVRLAGVSDFCITAAYAALPVAYGVLWYAGRAFVARGRPGAASLSIAWGLGTLAAVLSFLISNGAFYWWGGRYADPHWAQYLQRAWQWGPLFVRTTALYLAVVLAAAWCVLHWRHLRAAAPLSTPSDVS
;
A
#
# COMPACT_ATOMS: atom_id res chain seq x y z
N MET A 1 2.89 -16.56 -8.15
CA MET A 1 3.72 -16.80 -6.95
C MET A 1 3.01 -17.82 -6.05
N PRO A 2 3.70 -18.83 -5.51
CA PRO A 2 3.11 -19.74 -4.53
C PRO A 2 2.68 -18.95 -3.27
N PRO A 3 1.68 -19.43 -2.53
CA PRO A 3 1.31 -18.81 -1.25
C PRO A 3 2.52 -18.79 -0.30
N LEU A 4 2.63 -17.72 0.50
CA LEU A 4 3.67 -17.61 1.51
C LEU A 4 3.46 -18.67 2.60
N SER A 5 4.54 -19.05 3.29
CA SER A 5 4.40 -19.83 4.51
C SER A 5 3.66 -19.01 5.57
N ARG A 6 2.95 -19.68 6.50
CA ARG A 6 2.18 -18.99 7.56
C ARG A 6 3.04 -18.04 8.39
N SER A 7 4.32 -18.35 8.61
CA SER A 7 5.24 -17.47 9.33
C SER A 7 5.62 -16.23 8.52
N CYS A 8 5.89 -16.37 7.22
CA CYS A 8 6.15 -15.22 6.35
C CYS A 8 4.91 -14.34 6.19
N GLU A 9 3.72 -14.94 6.05
CA GLU A 9 2.44 -14.20 5.97
C GLU A 9 2.22 -13.35 7.23
N ARG A 10 2.41 -13.93 8.43
CA ARG A 10 2.35 -13.19 9.70
C ARG A 10 3.34 -12.04 9.77
N LEU A 11 4.60 -12.27 9.36
CA LEU A 11 5.63 -11.23 9.37
C LEU A 11 5.27 -10.08 8.40
N VAL A 12 4.79 -10.40 7.20
CA VAL A 12 4.33 -9.39 6.23
C VAL A 12 3.16 -8.60 6.81
N PHE A 13 2.17 -9.27 7.40
CA PHE A 13 1.03 -8.61 8.01
C PHE A 13 1.44 -7.67 9.15
N ILE A 14 2.28 -8.13 10.08
CA ILE A 14 2.79 -7.30 11.18
C ILE A 14 3.61 -6.11 10.63
N ALA A 15 4.50 -6.35 9.66
CA ALA A 15 5.28 -5.28 9.04
C ALA A 15 4.39 -4.25 8.35
N SER A 16 3.32 -4.68 7.67
CA SER A 16 2.31 -3.79 7.08
C SER A 16 1.59 -2.95 8.13
N MET A 17 1.18 -3.55 9.25
CA MET A 17 0.55 -2.83 10.37
C MET A 17 1.48 -1.78 10.98
N LEU A 18 2.74 -2.13 11.21
CA LEU A 18 3.75 -1.22 11.76
C LEU A 18 4.05 -0.07 10.81
N LEU A 19 4.27 -0.36 9.53
CA LEU A 19 4.53 0.65 8.50
C LEU A 19 3.35 1.60 8.36
N MET A 20 2.12 1.08 8.34
CA MET A 20 0.92 1.92 8.26
C MET A 20 0.77 2.81 9.50
N THR A 21 0.94 2.25 10.70
CA THR A 21 0.90 3.03 11.95
C THR A 21 1.95 4.16 11.95
N ALA A 22 3.19 3.85 11.59
CA ALA A 22 4.29 4.82 11.61
C ALA A 22 4.15 5.96 10.59
N THR A 23 3.53 5.68 9.43
CA THR A 23 3.43 6.66 8.32
C THR A 23 2.10 7.39 8.25
N ARG A 24 1.05 6.83 8.88
CA ARG A 24 -0.29 7.43 8.89
C ARG A 24 -0.53 8.30 10.12
N PHE A 25 0.11 7.99 11.24
CA PHE A 25 -0.02 8.80 12.44
C PHE A 25 0.79 10.09 12.33
N HIS A 26 0.11 11.23 12.22
CA HIS A 26 0.70 12.52 11.83
C HIS A 26 1.96 12.90 12.64
N HIS A 27 1.94 12.72 13.96
CA HIS A 27 3.09 13.03 14.80
C HIS A 27 4.33 12.20 14.47
N VAL A 28 4.15 10.92 14.14
CA VAL A 28 5.27 10.03 13.81
C VAL A 28 5.72 10.27 12.37
N SER A 29 4.78 10.48 11.45
CA SER A 29 5.08 10.77 10.05
C SER A 29 5.85 12.07 9.86
N ASP A 30 5.51 13.10 10.64
CA ASP A 30 6.17 14.40 10.57
C ASP A 30 7.60 14.34 11.12
N TRP A 31 7.81 13.59 12.21
CA TRP A 31 9.16 13.36 12.75
C TRP A 31 10.04 12.59 11.76
N LEU A 32 9.48 11.58 11.10
CA LEU A 32 10.21 10.73 10.16
C LEU A 32 10.26 11.31 8.73
N HIS A 33 9.53 12.39 8.45
CA HIS A 33 9.31 12.94 7.11
C HIS A 33 8.82 11.88 6.10
N LEU A 34 8.06 10.89 6.58
CA LEU A 34 7.57 9.79 5.76
C LEU A 34 6.10 10.03 5.39
N PRO A 35 5.75 10.08 4.09
CA PRO A 35 4.37 10.20 3.67
C PRO A 35 3.59 8.90 3.91
N ASP A 36 2.27 9.00 4.06
CA ASP A 36 1.38 7.86 4.35
C ASP A 36 1.54 6.71 3.35
N ALA A 37 1.92 5.54 3.85
CA ALA A 37 2.12 4.32 3.06
C ALA A 37 0.83 3.50 2.84
N SER A 38 -0.32 3.92 3.38
CA SER A 38 -1.56 3.12 3.43
C SER A 38 -1.96 2.54 2.06
N MET A 39 -1.95 3.33 0.99
CA MET A 39 -2.32 2.83 -0.35
C MET A 39 -1.37 1.72 -0.86
N ALA A 40 -0.07 1.88 -0.62
CA ALA A 40 0.91 0.85 -0.97
C ALA A 40 0.71 -0.40 -0.11
N VAL A 41 0.44 -0.24 1.19
CA VAL A 41 0.15 -1.35 2.12
C VAL A 41 -1.06 -2.16 1.64
N PHE A 42 -2.15 -1.52 1.22
CA PHE A 42 -3.32 -2.26 0.72
C PHE A 42 -3.04 -3.00 -0.59
N PHE A 43 -2.32 -2.40 -1.54
CA PHE A 43 -1.96 -3.09 -2.79
C PHE A 43 -1.02 -4.27 -2.54
N LEU A 44 0.03 -4.06 -1.74
CA LEU A 44 1.02 -5.10 -1.39
C LEU A 44 0.40 -6.20 -0.54
N GLY A 45 -0.53 -5.87 0.37
CA GLY A 45 -1.29 -6.85 1.14
C GLY A 45 -2.18 -7.71 0.24
N GLY A 46 -2.83 -7.10 -0.76
CA GLY A 46 -3.55 -7.80 -1.80
C GLY A 46 -2.66 -8.77 -2.60
N LEU A 47 -1.45 -8.32 -2.92
CA LEU A 47 -0.42 -9.10 -3.63
C LEU A 47 0.11 -10.27 -2.77
N ALA A 48 0.43 -10.04 -1.49
CA ALA A 48 1.16 -10.99 -0.65
C ALA A 48 0.27 -11.85 0.27
N LEU A 49 -0.70 -11.24 0.96
CA LEU A 49 -1.53 -11.88 1.99
C LEU A 49 -2.80 -12.49 1.40
N ARG A 50 -3.45 -11.77 0.47
CA ARG A 50 -4.56 -12.25 -0.39
C ARG A 50 -5.87 -12.63 0.33
N ARG A 51 -5.90 -12.72 1.66
CA ARG A 51 -7.10 -13.09 2.44
C ARG A 51 -7.94 -11.85 2.76
N HIS A 52 -9.25 -11.94 2.55
CA HIS A 52 -10.17 -10.83 2.84
C HIS A 52 -10.16 -10.42 4.33
N GLY A 53 -9.91 -11.36 5.25
CA GLY A 53 -9.78 -11.04 6.67
C GLY A 53 -8.65 -10.05 6.98
N ASP A 54 -7.51 -10.18 6.30
CA ASP A 54 -6.35 -9.29 6.51
C ASP A 54 -6.64 -7.88 5.95
N PHE A 55 -7.40 -7.79 4.86
CA PHE A 55 -7.92 -6.51 4.35
C PHE A 55 -8.80 -5.81 5.39
N VAL A 56 -9.78 -6.52 5.96
CA VAL A 56 -10.68 -5.97 6.97
C VAL A 56 -9.91 -5.56 8.22
N ALA A 57 -8.90 -6.34 8.63
CA ALA A 57 -8.07 -5.99 9.78
C ALA A 57 -7.23 -4.73 9.55
N LEU A 58 -6.60 -4.58 8.37
CA LEU A 58 -5.85 -3.36 8.03
C LEU A 58 -6.76 -2.14 7.88
N LEU A 59 -7.97 -2.32 7.34
CA LEU A 59 -8.98 -1.26 7.28
C LEU A 59 -9.44 -0.84 8.69
N GLY A 60 -9.67 -1.81 9.58
CA GLY A 60 -9.96 -1.52 10.99
C GLY A 60 -8.81 -0.78 11.68
N LEU A 61 -7.57 -1.17 11.39
CA LEU A 61 -6.39 -0.49 11.91
C LEU A 61 -6.29 0.96 11.41
N SER A 62 -6.57 1.24 10.13
CA SER A 62 -6.52 2.62 9.61
C SER A 62 -7.54 3.52 10.30
N VAL A 63 -8.74 3.01 10.57
CA VAL A 63 -9.78 3.71 11.33
C VAL A 63 -9.33 3.96 12.77
N ALA A 64 -8.72 2.97 13.41
CA ALA A 64 -8.23 3.08 14.79
C ALA A 64 -7.09 4.12 14.91
N ILE A 65 -6.18 4.16 13.93
CA ILE A 65 -5.10 5.16 13.87
C ILE A 65 -5.69 6.56 13.76
N ASP A 66 -6.64 6.78 12.84
CA ASP A 66 -7.24 8.09 12.62
C ASP A 66 -8.03 8.55 13.85
N TRP A 67 -8.78 7.65 14.49
CA TRP A 67 -9.47 7.92 15.74
C TRP A 67 -8.49 8.32 16.86
N ALA A 68 -7.38 7.59 17.02
CA ALA A 68 -6.36 7.90 18.02
C ALA A 68 -5.69 9.25 17.73
N ALA A 69 -5.39 9.55 16.47
CA ALA A 69 -4.79 10.83 16.07
C ALA A 69 -5.70 12.02 16.44
N VAL A 70 -7.01 11.91 16.17
CA VAL A 70 -7.98 12.96 16.52
C VAL A 70 -8.19 13.06 18.03
N ARG A 71 -8.41 11.94 18.72
CA ARG A 71 -8.85 11.93 20.12
C ARG A 71 -7.73 12.08 21.13
N LEU A 72 -6.55 11.53 20.84
CA LEU A 72 -5.42 11.48 21.77
C LEU A 72 -4.33 12.48 21.40
N ALA A 73 -4.22 12.83 20.12
CA ALA A 73 -3.09 13.61 19.59
C ALA A 73 -3.50 15.00 19.07
N GLY A 74 -4.77 15.37 19.20
CA GLY A 74 -5.30 16.69 18.84
C GLY A 74 -5.29 17.02 17.35
N VAL A 75 -5.16 16.02 16.48
CA VAL A 75 -5.24 16.21 15.02
C VAL A 75 -6.65 16.65 14.64
N SER A 76 -6.76 17.59 13.70
CA SER A 76 -8.07 18.07 13.22
C SER A 76 -8.92 16.93 12.63
N ASP A 77 -10.20 16.92 12.97
CA ASP A 77 -11.20 16.01 12.40
C ASP A 77 -11.66 16.41 10.99
N PHE A 78 -10.97 17.35 10.32
CA PHE A 78 -11.35 17.89 9.03
C PHE A 78 -11.63 16.80 7.96
N CYS A 79 -10.83 15.74 7.97
CA CYS A 79 -10.97 14.61 7.03
C CYS A 79 -12.03 13.59 7.46
N ILE A 80 -12.53 13.65 8.68
CA ILE A 80 -13.55 12.74 9.21
C ILE A 80 -14.92 13.33 8.89
N THR A 81 -15.56 12.75 7.88
CA THR A 81 -16.87 13.17 7.35
C THR A 81 -17.65 11.94 6.90
N ALA A 82 -18.90 12.11 6.43
CA ALA A 82 -19.67 11.01 5.86
C ALA A 82 -18.93 10.31 4.69
N ALA A 83 -18.09 11.04 3.95
CA ALA A 83 -17.27 10.52 2.87
C ALA A 83 -16.25 9.47 3.31
N TYR A 84 -15.93 9.39 4.60
CA TYR A 84 -15.02 8.38 5.15
C TYR A 84 -15.52 6.94 4.89
N ALA A 85 -16.83 6.77 4.71
CA ALA A 85 -17.46 5.50 4.30
C ALA A 85 -17.04 5.03 2.88
N ALA A 86 -16.40 5.87 2.06
CA ALA A 86 -15.86 5.48 0.76
C ALA A 86 -14.46 4.83 0.84
N LEU A 87 -13.75 4.95 1.97
CA LEU A 87 -12.43 4.35 2.15
C LEU A 87 -12.38 2.83 1.96
N PRO A 88 -13.35 2.04 2.44
CA PRO A 88 -13.39 0.60 2.16
C PRO A 88 -13.39 0.30 0.67
N VAL A 89 -14.07 1.12 -0.14
CA VAL A 89 -14.12 0.98 -1.60
C VAL A 89 -12.77 1.38 -2.22
N ALA A 90 -12.22 2.53 -1.83
CA ALA A 90 -10.94 3.03 -2.32
C ALA A 90 -9.80 2.03 -2.04
N TYR A 91 -9.67 1.56 -0.80
CA TYR A 91 -8.67 0.56 -0.42
C TYR A 91 -8.99 -0.84 -0.97
N GLY A 92 -10.26 -1.15 -1.18
CA GLY A 92 -10.69 -2.37 -1.86
C GLY A 92 -10.14 -2.46 -3.28
N VAL A 93 -10.18 -1.36 -4.05
CA VAL A 93 -9.61 -1.31 -5.41
C VAL A 93 -8.14 -1.73 -5.40
N LEU A 94 -7.34 -1.17 -4.48
CA LEU A 94 -5.92 -1.51 -4.32
C LEU A 94 -5.72 -2.98 -3.96
N TRP A 95 -6.44 -3.46 -2.94
CA TRP A 95 -6.31 -4.84 -2.46
C TRP A 95 -6.64 -5.86 -3.54
N TYR A 96 -7.79 -5.69 -4.21
CA TYR A 96 -8.23 -6.66 -5.20
C TYR A 96 -7.46 -6.56 -6.51
N ALA A 97 -6.92 -5.40 -6.88
CA ALA A 97 -5.98 -5.27 -8.00
C ALA A 97 -4.69 -6.08 -7.72
N GLY A 98 -4.08 -5.93 -6.55
CA GLY A 98 -2.90 -6.71 -6.15
C GLY A 98 -3.19 -8.22 -6.13
N ARG A 99 -4.34 -8.62 -5.57
CA ARG A 99 -4.76 -10.03 -5.51
C ARG A 99 -4.99 -10.63 -6.89
N ALA A 100 -5.59 -9.89 -7.81
CA ALA A 100 -5.87 -10.34 -9.18
C ALA A 100 -4.58 -10.52 -10.00
N PHE A 101 -3.55 -9.69 -9.77
CA PHE A 101 -2.28 -9.80 -10.48
C PHE A 101 -1.57 -11.14 -10.23
N VAL A 102 -1.53 -11.60 -8.97
CA VAL A 102 -0.89 -12.88 -8.62
C VAL A 102 -1.53 -14.08 -9.30
N ALA A 103 -2.82 -14.00 -9.60
CA ALA A 103 -3.55 -15.07 -10.26
C ALA A 103 -3.06 -15.35 -11.70
N ARG A 104 -2.27 -14.44 -12.30
CA ARG A 104 -1.91 -14.48 -13.73
C ARG A 104 -0.41 -14.49 -14.04
N GLY A 105 0.48 -14.27 -13.06
CA GLY A 105 1.91 -14.00 -13.33
C GLY A 105 2.91 -15.08 -12.87
N ARG A 106 3.90 -15.38 -13.74
CA ARG A 106 5.15 -16.10 -13.38
C ARG A 106 6.14 -15.11 -12.73
N PRO A 107 6.93 -15.54 -11.73
CA PRO A 107 7.91 -14.67 -11.08
C PRO A 107 9.03 -14.25 -12.05
N GLY A 108 9.35 -12.96 -12.09
CA GLY A 108 10.39 -12.38 -12.96
C GLY A 108 10.39 -10.84 -12.95
N ALA A 109 11.45 -10.20 -13.48
CA ALA A 109 11.59 -8.74 -13.47
C ALA A 109 10.40 -8.05 -14.15
N ALA A 110 9.99 -8.56 -15.33
CA ALA A 110 8.82 -8.05 -16.05
C ALA A 110 7.53 -8.11 -15.20
N SER A 111 7.35 -9.18 -14.41
CA SER A 111 6.18 -9.29 -13.53
C SER A 111 6.17 -8.22 -12.43
N LEU A 112 7.35 -7.85 -11.90
CA LEU A 112 7.46 -6.80 -10.89
C LEU A 112 7.17 -5.42 -11.48
N SER A 113 7.65 -5.15 -12.70
CA SER A 113 7.32 -3.90 -13.42
C SER A 113 5.82 -3.79 -13.70
N ILE A 114 5.16 -4.87 -14.08
CA ILE A 114 3.70 -4.87 -14.30
C ILE A 114 2.96 -4.68 -12.95
N ALA A 115 3.41 -5.33 -11.87
CA ALA A 115 2.82 -5.14 -10.55
C ALA A 115 2.93 -3.67 -10.11
N TRP A 116 4.08 -3.03 -10.34
CA TRP A 116 4.28 -1.62 -10.04
C TRP A 116 3.34 -0.72 -10.86
N GLY A 117 3.23 -0.95 -12.17
CA GLY A 117 2.33 -0.19 -13.05
C GLY A 117 0.86 -0.35 -12.65
N LEU A 118 0.42 -1.58 -12.36
CA LEU A 118 -0.94 -1.85 -11.90
C LEU A 118 -1.22 -1.21 -10.54
N GLY A 119 -0.28 -1.27 -9.61
CA GLY A 119 -0.42 -0.64 -8.30
C GLY A 119 -0.50 0.88 -8.40
N THR A 120 0.27 1.49 -9.30
CA THR A 120 0.22 2.92 -9.59
C THR A 120 -1.14 3.32 -10.17
N LEU A 121 -1.67 2.54 -11.12
CA LEU A 121 -3.00 2.78 -11.68
C LEU A 121 -4.12 2.59 -10.64
N ALA A 122 -4.01 1.55 -9.81
CA ALA A 122 -4.95 1.32 -8.71
C ALA A 122 -4.90 2.46 -7.68
N ALA A 123 -3.73 3.07 -7.45
CA ALA A 123 -3.59 4.25 -6.60
C ALA A 123 -4.31 5.47 -7.16
N VAL A 124 -4.25 5.69 -8.49
CA VAL A 124 -5.03 6.75 -9.16
C VAL A 124 -6.53 6.53 -8.91
N LEU A 125 -7.03 5.32 -9.15
CA LEU A 125 -8.45 5.01 -8.95
C LEU A 125 -8.86 5.14 -7.48
N SER A 126 -8.07 4.61 -6.56
CA SER A 126 -8.30 4.74 -5.12
C SER A 126 -8.36 6.20 -4.69
N PHE A 127 -7.41 7.02 -5.14
CA PHE A 127 -7.39 8.46 -4.86
C PHE A 127 -8.63 9.16 -5.42
N LEU A 128 -9.03 8.89 -6.66
CA LEU A 128 -10.20 9.53 -7.26
C LEU A 128 -11.50 9.18 -6.50
N ILE A 129 -11.63 7.93 -6.03
CA ILE A 129 -12.76 7.48 -5.21
C ILE A 129 -12.79 8.23 -3.88
N SER A 130 -11.69 8.23 -3.13
CA SER A 130 -11.66 8.85 -1.80
C SER A 130 -11.74 10.39 -1.87
N ASN A 131 -10.97 11.01 -2.77
CA ASN A 131 -10.99 12.46 -2.97
C ASN A 131 -12.32 12.94 -3.57
N GLY A 132 -12.89 12.17 -4.50
CA GLY A 132 -14.22 12.44 -5.05
C GLY A 132 -15.30 12.40 -3.98
N ALA A 133 -15.34 11.32 -3.19
CA ALA A 133 -16.28 11.21 -2.08
C ALA A 133 -16.12 12.37 -1.09
N PHE A 134 -14.88 12.72 -0.72
CA PHE A 134 -14.62 13.82 0.20
C PHE A 134 -15.08 15.17 -0.36
N TYR A 135 -14.81 15.44 -1.63
CA TYR A 135 -15.17 16.69 -2.27
C TYR A 135 -16.69 16.88 -2.40
N TRP A 136 -17.39 15.85 -2.87
CA TRP A 136 -18.83 15.93 -3.18
C TRP A 136 -19.72 15.61 -1.98
N TRP A 137 -19.32 14.70 -1.09
CA TRP A 137 -20.13 14.22 0.03
C TRP A 137 -19.55 14.56 1.41
N GLY A 138 -18.35 15.13 1.48
CA GLY A 138 -17.71 15.46 2.75
C GLY A 138 -18.26 16.72 3.43
N GLY A 139 -19.06 17.54 2.73
CA GLY A 139 -19.68 18.73 3.30
C GLY A 139 -18.69 19.86 3.65
N ARG A 140 -17.46 19.81 3.13
CA ARG A 140 -16.40 20.82 3.38
C ARG A 140 -16.33 21.92 2.33
N TYR A 141 -17.04 21.77 1.21
CA TYR A 141 -17.10 22.73 0.11
C TYR A 141 -18.54 23.22 -0.03
N ALA A 142 -18.75 24.54 0.07
CA ALA A 142 -20.08 25.15 0.06
C ALA A 142 -20.76 25.12 -1.31
N ASP A 143 -19.97 25.25 -2.38
CA ASP A 143 -20.45 25.23 -3.77
C ASP A 143 -19.57 24.28 -4.60
N PRO A 144 -19.81 22.95 -4.53
CA PRO A 144 -18.97 21.97 -5.21
C PRO A 144 -19.26 21.95 -6.72
N HIS A 145 -18.21 22.08 -7.53
CA HIS A 145 -18.30 22.09 -8.99
C HIS A 145 -17.07 21.43 -9.64
N TRP A 146 -17.22 20.97 -10.89
CA TRP A 146 -16.19 20.16 -11.57
C TRP A 146 -14.84 20.86 -11.73
N ALA A 147 -14.82 22.16 -12.04
CA ALA A 147 -13.55 22.89 -12.22
C ALA A 147 -12.71 22.91 -10.92
N GLN A 148 -13.34 23.17 -9.77
CA GLN A 148 -12.65 23.15 -8.48
C GLN A 148 -12.28 21.71 -8.08
N TYR A 149 -13.14 20.72 -8.35
CA TYR A 149 -12.79 19.32 -8.14
C TYR A 149 -11.52 18.93 -8.90
N LEU A 150 -11.42 19.24 -10.19
CA LEU A 150 -10.25 18.92 -11.01
C LEU A 150 -8.99 19.62 -10.50
N GLN A 151 -9.10 20.89 -10.09
CA GLN A 151 -7.98 21.61 -9.49
C GLN A 151 -7.50 20.93 -8.20
N ARG A 152 -8.42 20.49 -7.32
CA ARG A 152 -8.09 19.79 -6.07
C ARG A 152 -7.52 18.39 -6.33
N ALA A 153 -8.10 17.66 -7.28
CA ALA A 153 -7.61 16.36 -7.69
C ALA A 153 -6.18 16.47 -8.25
N TRP A 154 -5.88 17.52 -9.02
CA TRP A 154 -4.54 17.80 -9.53
C TRP A 154 -3.57 18.28 -8.45
N GLN A 155 -4.04 19.06 -7.48
CA GLN A 155 -3.23 19.52 -6.35
C GLN A 155 -2.72 18.35 -5.49
N TRP A 156 -3.59 17.37 -5.21
CA TRP A 156 -3.30 16.31 -4.25
C TRP A 156 -2.93 14.97 -4.89
N GLY A 157 -3.56 14.62 -6.02
CA GLY A 157 -3.40 13.31 -6.67
C GLY A 157 -1.95 12.93 -6.96
N PRO A 158 -1.12 13.80 -7.56
CA PRO A 158 0.28 13.50 -7.84
C PRO A 158 1.07 13.10 -6.61
N LEU A 159 0.82 13.73 -5.45
CA LEU A 159 1.49 13.40 -4.19
C LEU A 159 1.16 11.96 -3.77
N PHE A 160 -0.14 11.63 -3.68
CA PHE A 160 -0.59 10.32 -3.23
C PHE A 160 -0.15 9.18 -4.17
N VAL A 161 -0.28 9.41 -5.49
CA VAL A 161 0.09 8.41 -6.51
C VAL A 161 1.60 8.20 -6.52
N ARG A 162 2.40 9.28 -6.48
CA ARG A 162 3.86 9.19 -6.44
C ARG A 162 4.36 8.51 -5.17
N THR A 163 3.82 8.87 -4.00
CA THR A 163 4.16 8.22 -2.73
C THR A 163 3.91 6.72 -2.81
N THR A 164 2.73 6.33 -3.29
CA THR A 164 2.38 4.92 -3.46
C THR A 164 3.36 4.23 -4.42
N ALA A 165 3.61 4.80 -5.59
CA ALA A 165 4.53 4.26 -6.58
C ALA A 165 5.96 4.09 -6.04
N LEU A 166 6.44 5.01 -5.19
CA LEU A 166 7.76 4.92 -4.56
C LEU A 166 7.83 3.78 -3.56
N TYR A 167 6.85 3.66 -2.65
CA TYR A 167 6.80 2.53 -1.71
C TYR A 167 6.74 1.19 -2.45
N LEU A 168 5.92 1.10 -3.50
CA LEU A 168 5.85 -0.10 -4.34
C LEU A 168 7.20 -0.40 -4.99
N ALA A 169 7.87 0.60 -5.58
CA ALA A 169 9.18 0.41 -6.21
C ALA A 169 10.21 -0.13 -5.22
N VAL A 170 10.29 0.45 -4.01
CA VAL A 170 11.22 0.01 -2.96
C VAL A 170 10.94 -1.44 -2.54
N VAL A 171 9.68 -1.78 -2.25
CA VAL A 171 9.33 -3.13 -1.79
C VAL A 171 9.54 -4.18 -2.89
N LEU A 172 9.16 -3.87 -4.13
CA LEU A 172 9.31 -4.79 -5.26
C LEU A 172 10.79 -4.98 -5.63
N ALA A 173 11.61 -3.92 -5.56
CA ALA A 173 13.05 -4.01 -5.76
C ALA A 173 13.73 -4.84 -4.66
N ALA A 174 13.35 -4.63 -3.39
CA ALA A 174 13.85 -5.44 -2.28
C ALA A 174 13.49 -6.92 -2.46
N ALA A 175 12.25 -7.20 -2.86
CA ALA A 175 11.80 -8.57 -3.16
C ALA A 175 12.60 -9.19 -4.32
N TRP A 176 12.87 -8.43 -5.39
CA TRP A 176 13.73 -8.85 -6.48
C TRP A 176 15.13 -9.23 -6.01
N CYS A 177 15.78 -8.35 -5.24
CA CYS A 177 17.14 -8.61 -4.71
C CYS A 177 17.18 -9.89 -3.87
N VAL A 178 16.20 -10.09 -2.99
CA VAL A 178 16.12 -11.31 -2.18
C VAL A 178 15.94 -12.56 -3.03
N LEU A 179 15.05 -12.53 -4.02
CA LEU A 179 14.85 -13.66 -4.93
C LEU A 179 16.10 -13.94 -5.75
N HIS A 180 16.72 -12.90 -6.30
CA HIS A 180 17.94 -13.01 -7.10
C HIS A 180 19.10 -13.57 -6.29
N TRP A 181 19.36 -13.06 -5.08
CA TRP A 181 20.39 -13.58 -4.18
C TRP A 181 20.18 -15.05 -3.80
N ARG A 182 18.92 -15.48 -3.60
CA ARG A 182 18.60 -16.88 -3.31
C ARG A 182 18.87 -17.78 -4.52
N HIS A 183 18.55 -17.31 -5.73
CA HIS A 183 18.88 -18.03 -6.96
C HIS A 183 20.39 -18.17 -7.14
N LEU A 184 21.17 -17.11 -6.90
CA LEU A 184 22.63 -17.15 -6.98
C LEU A 184 23.25 -18.13 -5.97
N ARG A 185 22.78 -18.14 -4.71
CA ARG A 185 23.28 -19.09 -3.70
C ARG A 185 22.93 -20.54 -4.02
N ALA A 186 21.76 -20.80 -4.58
CA ALA A 186 21.37 -22.15 -4.97
C ALA A 186 22.16 -22.69 -6.18
N ALA A 187 22.72 -21.79 -7.01
CA ALA A 187 23.51 -22.13 -8.18
C ALA A 187 25.03 -22.26 -7.91
N ALA A 188 25.51 -21.93 -6.70
CA ALA A 188 26.92 -22.09 -6.34
C ALA A 188 27.24 -23.58 -6.10
N PRO A 189 28.18 -24.20 -6.84
CA PRO A 189 28.57 -25.58 -6.62
C PRO A 189 29.27 -25.75 -5.27
N LEU A 190 28.97 -26.85 -4.55
CA LEU A 190 29.76 -27.32 -3.41
C LEU A 190 31.15 -27.70 -3.94
N SER A 191 32.16 -26.86 -3.75
CA SER A 191 33.55 -27.25 -3.95
C SER A 191 33.93 -28.27 -2.87
N THR A 192 33.81 -29.57 -3.18
CA THR A 192 34.48 -30.61 -2.41
C THR A 192 35.98 -30.44 -2.63
N PRO A 193 36.79 -30.24 -1.57
CA PRO A 193 38.23 -30.31 -1.71
C PRO A 193 38.56 -31.72 -2.18
N SER A 194 39.07 -31.86 -3.40
CA SER A 194 39.67 -33.10 -3.86
C SER A 194 40.91 -33.35 -3.00
N ASP A 195 40.86 -34.38 -2.18
CA ASP A 195 42.03 -34.96 -1.51
C ASP A 195 43.14 -35.18 -2.53
N VAL A 196 44.20 -34.39 -2.42
CA VAL A 196 45.47 -34.65 -3.11
C VAL A 196 46.19 -35.68 -2.27
N SER A 197 46.07 -36.93 -2.69
CA SER A 197 46.93 -38.06 -2.27
C SER A 197 48.32 -37.92 -2.87
#